data_AF-A0A8B4TY74-F1
#
_entry.id   AF-A0A8B4TY74-F1
#
_cell.length_a   1.000
_cell.length_b   1.000
_cell.length_c   1.000
_cell.angle_alpha   90.00
_cell.angle_beta   90.00
_cell.angle_gamma   90.00
#
_symmetry.space_group_name_H-M   'P 1'
#
loop_
_entity.id
_entity.type
_entity.pdbx_description
1 polymer ?
#
loop_
_entity_poly.entity_id
_entity_poly.type
_entity_poly.pdbx_seq_one_letter_code
_entity_poly.pdbx_strand_id
1 'polypeptide(L)'
;MLTHKIIQSEIEELKQILVHNDLEIPSFWRCIWPGLVCMVWFLLSSYLSYWLSDYASGLERLAAMVFSGAIGVFSIIATANTRALFLSLPQSFREKSLFFGFLAKKCRIYGVVVFVIFSCLAFFSAYNAINAVVFIVITGFSLLLTIMVMNIDLGRYQLATLTSVIESVKSKEVK
;
A
#
# COMPACT_ATOMS: atom_id res chain seq x y z
N MET A 1 11.59 -19.19 -10.27
CA MET A 1 12.08 -19.07 -8.88
C MET A 1 13.02 -17.87 -8.86
N LEU A 2 12.79 -16.90 -7.99
CA LEU A 2 13.53 -15.63 -8.02
C LEU A 2 14.84 -15.80 -7.28
N THR A 3 15.97 -15.75 -7.99
CA THR A 3 17.31 -15.95 -7.41
C THR A 3 17.98 -14.61 -7.15
N HIS A 4 18.82 -14.57 -6.11
CA HIS A 4 19.55 -13.35 -5.72
C HIS A 4 20.39 -12.77 -6.87
N LYS A 5 20.94 -13.64 -7.73
CA LYS A 5 21.68 -13.24 -8.94
C LYS A 5 20.82 -12.48 -9.95
N ILE A 6 19.54 -12.85 -10.12
CA ILE A 6 18.62 -12.15 -11.04
C ILE A 6 18.28 -10.76 -10.49
N ILE A 7 18.13 -10.64 -9.16
CA ILE A 7 17.88 -9.34 -8.53
C ILE A 7 19.06 -8.40 -8.76
N GLN A 8 20.29 -8.88 -8.52
CA GLN A 8 21.49 -8.07 -8.74
C GLN A 8 21.71 -7.70 -10.21
N SER A 9 21.47 -8.62 -11.14
CA SER A 9 21.60 -8.31 -12.57
C SER A 9 20.57 -7.28 -13.03
N GLU A 10 19.31 -7.41 -12.58
CA GLU A 10 18.27 -6.43 -12.89
C GLU A 10 18.58 -5.05 -12.28
N ILE A 11 19.18 -4.99 -11.08
CA ILE A 11 19.62 -3.73 -10.47
C ILE A 11 20.75 -3.06 -11.28
N GLU A 12 21.72 -3.84 -11.76
CA GLU A 12 22.82 -3.29 -12.57
C GLU A 12 22.32 -2.83 -13.96
N GLU A 13 21.40 -3.57 -14.58
CA GLU A 13 20.71 -3.14 -15.80
C GLU A 13 19.90 -1.86 -15.58
N LEU A 14 19.16 -1.77 -14.47
CA LEU A 14 18.40 -0.58 -14.12
C LEU A 14 19.33 0.63 -13.97
N LYS A 15 20.47 0.47 -13.30
CA LYS A 15 21.48 1.53 -13.14
C LYS A 15 22.05 1.99 -14.48
N GLN A 16 22.31 1.07 -15.42
CA GLN A 16 22.76 1.44 -16.76
C GLN A 16 21.67 2.18 -17.55
N ILE A 17 20.42 1.74 -17.45
CA ILE A 17 19.28 2.37 -18.13
C ILE A 17 19.01 3.77 -17.57
N LEU A 18 19.06 3.97 -16.25
CA LEU A 18 18.90 5.30 -15.65
C LEU A 18 20.06 6.26 -15.97
N VAL A 19 21.27 5.76 -16.23
CA VAL A 19 22.39 6.62 -16.67
C VAL A 19 22.18 7.11 -18.12
N HIS A 20 21.34 6.42 -18.91
CA HIS A 20 21.09 6.74 -20.32
C HIS A 20 19.69 7.32 -20.60
N ASN A 21 18.70 7.08 -19.73
CA ASN A 21 17.33 7.56 -19.89
C ASN A 21 16.90 8.31 -18.63
N ASP A 22 16.36 9.50 -18.83
CA ASP A 22 15.77 10.30 -17.77
C ASP A 22 14.55 9.61 -17.15
N LEU A 23 14.36 9.80 -15.84
CA LEU A 23 13.20 9.30 -15.10
C LEU A 23 11.91 9.96 -15.59
N GLU A 24 10.92 9.17 -15.99
CA GLU A 24 9.59 9.68 -16.34
C GLU A 24 8.90 10.21 -15.07
N ILE A 25 8.57 11.50 -15.01
CA ILE A 25 7.77 12.05 -13.90
C ILE A 25 6.30 11.61 -14.09
N PRO A 26 5.75 10.77 -13.19
CA PRO A 26 4.38 10.30 -13.35
C PRO A 26 3.37 11.37 -12.95
N SER A 27 2.20 11.34 -13.59
CA SER A 27 1.09 12.23 -13.22
C SER A 27 0.51 11.87 -11.85
N PHE A 28 0.33 12.90 -11.01
CA PHE A 28 -0.16 12.79 -9.64
C PHE A 28 -1.48 12.01 -9.52
N TRP A 29 -2.40 12.24 -10.45
CA TRP A 29 -3.71 11.58 -10.47
C TRP A 29 -3.65 10.07 -10.71
N ARG A 30 -2.74 9.63 -11.60
CA ARG A 30 -2.55 8.20 -11.92
C ARG A 30 -1.97 7.42 -10.74
N CYS A 31 -1.32 8.15 -9.84
CA CYS A 31 -0.75 7.63 -8.61
C CYS A 31 -1.81 7.46 -7.50
N ILE A 32 -2.70 8.44 -7.35
CA ILE A 32 -3.64 8.55 -6.23
C ILE A 32 -4.92 7.75 -6.41
N TRP A 33 -5.44 7.67 -7.64
CA TRP A 33 -6.73 7.02 -7.93
C TRP A 33 -6.97 5.68 -7.20
N PRO A 34 -6.05 4.70 -7.23
CA PRO A 34 -6.26 3.42 -6.53
C PRO A 34 -6.32 3.55 -5.01
N GLY A 35 -5.56 4.47 -4.42
CA GLY A 35 -5.64 4.75 -2.98
C GLY A 35 -6.97 5.40 -2.62
N LEU A 36 -7.49 6.27 -3.50
CA LEU A 36 -8.78 6.93 -3.30
C LEU A 36 -9.93 5.92 -3.33
N VAL A 37 -9.87 4.91 -4.20
CA VAL A 37 -10.80 3.77 -4.20
C VAL A 37 -10.76 3.02 -2.87
N CYS A 38 -9.57 2.76 -2.31
CA CYS A 38 -9.44 2.11 -1.00
C CYS A 38 -10.04 2.97 0.13
N MET A 39 -9.78 4.27 0.14
CA MET A 39 -10.35 5.19 1.13
C MET A 39 -11.89 5.19 1.08
N VAL A 40 -12.46 5.34 -0.11
CA VAL A 40 -13.92 5.33 -0.30
C VAL A 40 -14.50 4.00 0.19
N TRP A 41 -13.81 2.88 -0.09
CA TRP A 41 -14.27 1.58 0.39
C TRP A 41 -14.25 1.46 1.91
N PHE A 42 -13.19 1.88 2.60
CA PHE A 42 -13.13 1.81 4.07
C PHE A 42 -14.19 2.67 4.74
N LEU A 43 -14.45 3.85 4.17
CA LEU A 43 -15.56 4.71 4.61
C LEU A 43 -16.91 4.03 4.39
N LEU A 44 -17.11 3.43 3.21
CA LEU A 44 -18.35 2.73 2.87
C LEU A 44 -18.56 1.49 3.76
N SER A 45 -17.53 0.70 4.02
CA SER A 45 -17.63 -0.49 4.89
C SER A 45 -17.94 -0.11 6.34
N SER A 46 -17.33 0.96 6.85
CA SER A 46 -17.61 1.50 8.18
C SER A 46 -19.04 2.06 8.26
N TYR A 47 -19.44 2.86 7.27
CA TYR A 47 -20.78 3.43 7.19
C TYR A 47 -21.85 2.35 7.12
N LEU A 48 -21.75 1.40 6.19
CA LEU A 48 -22.73 0.31 6.06
C LEU A 48 -22.83 -0.50 7.34
N SER A 49 -21.70 -0.87 7.96
CA SER A 49 -21.69 -1.69 9.16
C SER A 49 -22.36 -0.99 10.35
N TYR A 50 -21.99 0.26 10.64
CA TYR A 50 -22.50 0.99 11.82
C TYR A 50 -23.85 1.68 11.61
N TRP A 51 -24.26 1.92 10.36
CA TRP A 51 -25.59 2.43 10.03
C TRP A 51 -26.67 1.34 10.10
N LEU A 52 -26.35 0.13 9.66
CA LEU A 52 -27.25 -1.04 9.76
C LEU A 52 -27.42 -1.54 11.21
N SER A 53 -26.51 -1.16 12.11
CA SER A 53 -26.60 -1.54 13.52
C SER A 53 -27.44 -0.53 14.31
N ASP A 54 -28.61 -0.97 14.79
CA ASP A 54 -29.50 -0.19 15.67
C ASP A 54 -28.89 0.04 17.07
N TYR A 55 -27.83 -0.69 17.42
CA TYR A 55 -27.18 -0.61 18.74
C TYR A 55 -26.12 0.48 18.86
N ALA A 56 -25.69 1.09 17.74
CA ALA A 56 -24.59 2.04 17.74
C ALA A 56 -25.06 3.45 18.13
N SER A 57 -24.47 3.98 19.20
CA SER A 57 -24.67 5.39 19.60
C SER A 57 -24.09 6.36 18.56
N GLY A 58 -24.59 7.59 18.50
CA GLY A 58 -24.10 8.61 17.56
C GLY A 58 -22.58 8.87 17.70
N LEU A 59 -22.03 8.75 18.91
CA LEU A 59 -20.60 8.89 19.18
C LEU A 59 -19.78 7.74 18.58
N GLU A 60 -20.28 6.51 18.66
CA GLU A 60 -19.60 5.33 18.12
C GLU A 60 -19.57 5.35 16.59
N ARG A 61 -20.66 5.78 15.96
CA ARG A 61 -20.73 5.98 14.51
C ARG A 61 -19.68 7.00 14.06
N LEU A 62 -19.58 8.14 14.75
CA LEU A 62 -18.57 9.16 14.46
C LEU A 62 -17.15 8.63 14.68
N ALA A 63 -16.89 7.93 15.78
CA ALA A 63 -15.57 7.37 16.08
C ALA A 63 -15.10 6.36 15.01
N ALA A 64 -15.99 5.44 14.61
CA ALA A 64 -15.69 4.46 13.57
C ALA A 64 -15.48 5.11 12.19
N MET A 65 -16.25 6.15 11.85
CA MET A 65 -16.07 6.90 10.62
C MET A 65 -14.74 7.66 10.60
N VAL A 66 -14.40 8.38 11.67
CA VAL A 66 -13.12 9.11 11.79
C VAL A 66 -11.93 8.14 11.67
N PHE A 67 -11.99 7.00 12.35
CA PHE A 67 -10.95 5.98 12.26
C PHE A 67 -10.81 5.42 10.83
N SER A 68 -11.92 5.05 10.19
CA SER A 68 -11.89 4.55 8.81
C SER A 68 -11.37 5.60 7.81
N GLY A 69 -11.69 6.88 8.02
CA GLY A 69 -11.15 7.98 7.25
C GLY A 69 -9.65 8.13 7.43
N ALA A 70 -9.15 8.07 8.67
CA ALA A 70 -7.71 8.13 8.95
C ALA A 70 -6.94 6.98 8.28
N ILE A 71 -7.43 5.73 8.41
CA ILE A 71 -6.84 4.56 7.74
C ILE A 71 -6.91 4.71 6.21
N GLY A 72 -7.99 5.28 5.67
CA GLY A 72 -8.12 5.59 4.26
C GLY A 72 -7.06 6.58 3.75
N VAL A 73 -6.79 7.65 4.50
CA VAL A 73 -5.72 8.61 4.17
C VAL A 73 -4.34 7.94 4.17
N PHE A 74 -4.04 7.13 5.19
CA PHE A 74 -2.78 6.36 5.22
C PHE A 74 -2.66 5.40 4.03
N SER A 75 -3.76 4.77 3.62
CA SER A 75 -3.80 3.91 2.43
C SER A 75 -3.51 4.69 1.14
N ILE A 76 -4.04 5.92 1.00
CA ILE A 76 -3.70 6.80 -0.13
C ILE A 76 -2.22 7.10 -0.16
N ILE A 77 -1.64 7.53 0.96
CA ILE A 77 -0.21 7.88 1.04
C ILE A 77 0.65 6.66 0.69
N ALA A 78 0.36 5.49 1.28
CA ALA A 78 1.10 4.27 1.00
C ALA A 78 1.01 3.85 -0.48
N THR A 79 -0.18 3.93 -1.06
CA THR A 79 -0.40 3.57 -2.47
C THR A 79 0.22 4.57 -3.43
N ALA A 80 0.16 5.86 -3.11
CA ALA A 80 0.77 6.92 -3.89
C ALA A 80 2.29 6.83 -3.83
N ASN A 81 2.89 6.60 -2.66
CA ASN A 81 4.35 6.48 -2.57
C ASN A 81 4.88 5.27 -3.34
N THR A 82 4.23 4.11 -3.20
CA THR A 82 4.62 2.89 -3.92
C THR A 82 4.43 3.02 -5.44
N ARG A 83 3.32 3.61 -5.89
CA ARG A 83 3.09 3.85 -7.32
C ARG A 83 3.95 4.96 -7.91
N ALA A 84 4.27 6.00 -7.16
CA ALA A 84 5.17 7.05 -7.60
C ALA A 84 6.55 6.45 -7.89
N LEU A 85 7.06 5.63 -6.97
CA LEU A 85 8.32 4.91 -7.13
C LEU A 85 8.29 3.90 -8.28
N PHE A 86 7.15 3.22 -8.49
CA PHE A 86 7.01 2.28 -9.59
C PHE A 86 6.91 2.97 -10.96
N LEU A 87 6.14 4.05 -11.04
CA LEU A 87 5.88 4.75 -12.30
C LEU A 87 7.05 5.66 -12.71
N SER A 88 7.92 6.06 -11.78
CA SER A 88 9.15 6.80 -12.11
C SER A 88 10.16 5.96 -12.90
N LEU A 89 10.01 4.63 -12.88
CA LEU A 89 10.90 3.74 -13.62
C LEU A 89 10.55 3.71 -15.12
N PRO A 90 11.54 3.63 -16.02
CA PRO A 90 11.30 3.58 -17.46
C PRO A 90 10.42 2.39 -17.85
N GLN A 91 9.51 2.59 -18.80
CA GLN A 91 8.51 1.58 -19.22
C GLN A 91 9.15 0.28 -19.73
N SER A 92 10.26 0.40 -20.46
CA SER A 92 11.04 -0.73 -20.98
C SER A 92 11.53 -1.69 -19.89
N PHE A 93 11.84 -1.15 -18.70
CA PHE A 93 12.27 -1.94 -17.55
C PHE A 93 11.10 -2.51 -16.76
N ARG A 94 9.99 -1.74 -16.65
CA ARG A 94 8.75 -2.20 -15.98
C ARG A 94 8.16 -3.46 -16.61
N GLU A 95 8.21 -3.57 -17.94
CA GLU A 95 7.62 -4.71 -18.67
C GLU A 95 8.56 -5.92 -18.74
N LYS A 96 9.89 -5.69 -18.70
CA LYS A 96 10.89 -6.77 -18.78
C LYS A 96 11.28 -7.35 -17.43
N SER A 97 11.24 -6.57 -16.35
CA SER A 97 11.70 -7.02 -15.03
C SER A 97 10.75 -8.03 -14.40
N LEU A 98 11.27 -9.23 -14.14
CA LEU A 98 10.55 -10.27 -13.39
C LEU A 98 10.47 -9.90 -11.91
N PHE A 99 11.47 -9.20 -11.37
CA PHE A 99 11.49 -8.75 -9.98
C PHE A 99 10.38 -7.75 -9.68
N PHE A 100 10.26 -6.69 -10.49
CA PHE A 100 9.25 -5.66 -10.30
C PHE A 100 7.83 -6.19 -10.52
N GLY A 101 7.63 -7.07 -11.51
CA GLY A 101 6.36 -7.76 -11.70
C GLY A 101 5.95 -8.62 -10.51
N PHE A 102 6.91 -9.38 -9.94
CA PHE A 102 6.68 -10.19 -8.74
C PHE A 102 6.36 -9.34 -7.51
N LEU A 103 7.12 -8.26 -7.31
CA LEU A 103 6.92 -7.32 -6.21
C LEU A 103 5.55 -6.63 -6.27
N ALA A 104 5.18 -6.12 -7.45
CA ALA A 104 3.89 -5.46 -7.69
C ALA A 104 2.72 -6.44 -7.44
N LYS A 105 2.87 -7.70 -7.86
CA LYS A 105 1.86 -8.75 -7.61
C LYS A 105 1.70 -9.02 -6.12
N LYS A 106 2.80 -9.17 -5.37
CA LYS A 106 2.76 -9.36 -3.91
C LYS A 106 2.13 -8.15 -3.21
N CYS A 107 2.54 -6.93 -3.55
CA CYS A 107 1.98 -5.71 -2.98
C CYS A 107 0.47 -5.60 -3.24
N ARG A 108 0.00 -5.97 -4.44
CA ARG A 108 -1.43 -6.04 -4.74
C ARG A 108 -2.15 -7.07 -3.87
N ILE A 109 -1.58 -8.25 -3.66
CA ILE A 109 -2.15 -9.29 -2.79
C ILE A 109 -2.27 -8.76 -1.36
N TYR A 110 -1.22 -8.16 -0.80
CA TYR A 110 -1.27 -7.56 0.55
C TYR A 110 -2.33 -6.46 0.66
N GLY A 111 -2.47 -5.61 -0.37
CA GLY A 111 -3.53 -4.61 -0.43
C GLY A 111 -4.93 -5.22 -0.39
N VAL A 112 -5.18 -6.30 -1.14
CA VAL A 112 -6.45 -7.04 -1.13
C VAL A 112 -6.70 -7.71 0.22
N VAL A 113 -5.67 -8.27 0.85
CA VAL A 113 -5.79 -8.89 2.18
C VAL A 113 -6.21 -7.85 3.23
N VAL A 114 -5.56 -6.68 3.24
CA VAL A 114 -5.94 -5.56 4.13
C VAL A 114 -7.39 -5.13 3.88
N PHE A 115 -7.78 -5.03 2.61
CA PHE A 115 -9.12 -4.64 2.20
C PHE A 115 -10.20 -5.60 2.73
N VAL A 116 -9.95 -6.90 2.63
CA VAL A 116 -10.85 -7.96 3.12
C VAL A 116 -10.88 -7.97 4.64
N ILE A 117 -9.72 -7.96 5.31
CA ILE A 117 -9.62 -7.99 6.78
C ILE A 117 -10.38 -6.82 7.41
N PHE A 118 -10.17 -5.60 6.90
CA PHE A 118 -10.86 -4.41 7.41
C PHE A 118 -12.37 -4.53 7.26
N SER A 119 -12.84 -4.98 6.09
CA SER A 119 -14.28 -5.15 5.83
C SER A 119 -14.89 -6.21 6.74
N CYS A 120 -14.25 -7.38 6.87
CA CYS A 120 -14.71 -8.45 7.75
C CYS A 120 -14.78 -8.02 9.21
N LEU A 121 -13.78 -7.30 9.71
CA LEU A 121 -13.77 -6.77 11.08
C LEU A 121 -14.87 -5.74 11.30
N ALA A 122 -15.11 -4.85 10.34
CA ALA A 122 -16.18 -3.86 10.42
C ALA A 122 -17.56 -4.52 10.53
N PHE A 123 -17.85 -5.50 9.65
CA PHE A 123 -19.12 -6.24 9.70
C PHE A 123 -19.26 -7.10 10.96
N PHE A 124 -18.19 -7.76 11.39
CA PHE A 124 -18.19 -8.58 12.61
C PHE A 124 -18.44 -7.73 13.87
N SER A 125 -17.81 -6.57 13.97
CA SER A 125 -18.03 -5.64 15.08
C SER A 125 -19.45 -5.08 15.11
N ALA A 126 -20.02 -4.75 13.95
CA ALA A 126 -21.40 -4.29 13.87
C ALA A 126 -22.44 -5.37 14.22
N TYR A 127 -22.22 -6.62 13.79
CA TYR A 127 -23.13 -7.73 14.06
C TYR A 127 -23.19 -8.09 15.56
N ASN A 128 -22.04 -8.05 16.25
CA ASN A 128 -21.96 -8.38 17.67
C ASN A 128 -22.19 -7.17 18.60
N ALA A 129 -22.59 -6.01 18.06
CA ALA A 129 -22.73 -4.75 18.80
C ALA A 129 -21.48 -4.40 19.66
N ILE A 130 -20.30 -4.64 19.10
CA ILE A 130 -19.03 -4.37 19.78
C ILE A 130 -18.77 -2.86 19.79
N ASN A 131 -18.43 -2.32 20.96
CA ASN A 131 -18.09 -0.90 21.15
C ASN A 131 -17.02 -0.43 20.14
N ALA A 132 -17.17 0.80 19.65
CA ALA A 132 -16.27 1.38 18.65
C ALA A 132 -14.78 1.38 19.08
N VAL A 133 -14.51 1.55 20.38
CA VAL A 133 -13.14 1.51 20.93
C VAL A 133 -12.49 0.14 20.70
N VAL A 134 -13.23 -0.94 20.93
CA VAL A 134 -12.73 -2.31 20.74
C VAL A 134 -12.50 -2.59 19.26
N PHE A 135 -13.42 -2.14 18.39
CA PHE A 135 -13.24 -2.20 16.93
C PHE A 135 -11.95 -1.48 16.48
N ILE A 136 -11.71 -0.26 16.96
CA ILE A 136 -10.52 0.52 16.62
C ILE A 136 -9.24 -0.20 17.05
N VAL A 137 -9.21 -0.73 18.29
CA VAL A 137 -8.02 -1.41 18.83
C VAL A 137 -7.73 -2.70 18.07
N ILE A 138 -8.74 -3.56 17.87
CA ILE A 138 -8.56 -4.85 17.19
C ILE A 138 -8.17 -4.63 15.72
N THR A 139 -8.86 -3.71 15.04
CA THR A 139 -8.60 -3.42 13.63
C THR A 139 -7.24 -2.76 13.45
N GLY A 140 -6.90 -1.80 14.30
CA GLY A 140 -5.58 -1.17 14.31
C GLY A 140 -4.46 -2.18 14.52
N PHE A 141 -4.60 -3.09 15.49
CA PHE A 141 -3.61 -4.14 15.76
C PHE A 141 -3.48 -5.11 14.58
N SER A 142 -4.60 -5.54 13.98
CA SER A 142 -4.61 -6.43 12.81
C SER A 142 -3.93 -5.79 11.59
N LEU A 143 -4.18 -4.51 11.33
CA LEU A 143 -3.54 -3.76 10.26
C LEU A 143 -2.03 -3.61 10.50
N LEU A 144 -1.61 -3.28 11.73
CA LEU A 144 -0.21 -3.17 12.09
C LEU A 144 0.54 -4.49 11.90
N LEU A 145 -0.04 -5.61 12.33
CA LEU A 145 0.54 -6.94 12.09
C LEU A 145 0.68 -7.23 10.59
N THR A 146 -0.33 -6.90 9.79
CA THR A 146 -0.30 -7.13 8.34
C THR A 146 0.79 -6.29 7.68
N ILE A 147 0.95 -5.02 8.07
CA ILE A 147 2.01 -4.13 7.57
C ILE A 147 3.39 -4.65 8.00
N MET A 148 3.54 -5.13 9.23
CA MET A 148 4.79 -5.71 9.72
C MET A 148 5.18 -6.97 8.93
N VAL A 149 4.23 -7.88 8.70
CA VAL A 149 4.44 -9.07 7.89
C VAL A 149 4.81 -8.69 6.45
N MET A 150 4.13 -7.70 5.88
CA MET A 150 4.48 -7.17 4.56
C MET A 150 5.91 -6.63 4.56
N ASN A 151 6.30 -5.81 5.54
CA ASN A 151 7.65 -5.25 5.62
C ASN A 151 8.73 -6.32 5.79
N ILE A 152 8.47 -7.38 6.56
CA ILE A 152 9.40 -8.51 6.71
C ILE A 152 9.51 -9.31 5.41
N ASP A 153 8.38 -9.65 4.78
CA ASP A 153 8.39 -10.42 3.53
C ASP A 153 9.06 -9.62 2.40
N LEU A 154 8.73 -8.34 2.28
CA LEU A 154 9.32 -7.42 1.31
C LEU A 154 10.79 -7.12 1.61
N GLY A 155 11.17 -7.00 2.89
CA GLY A 155 12.55 -6.75 3.33
C GLY A 155 13.52 -7.87 2.93
N ARG A 156 13.05 -9.11 2.78
CA ARG A 156 13.85 -10.24 2.28
C ARG A 156 14.35 -10.05 0.85
N TYR A 157 13.72 -9.17 0.06
CA TYR A 157 14.01 -8.97 -1.34
C TYR A 157 14.99 -7.82 -1.64
N GLN A 158 15.73 -7.33 -0.64
CA GLN A 158 16.74 -6.25 -0.80
C GLN A 158 16.18 -4.96 -1.42
N LEU A 159 14.93 -4.63 -1.13
CA LEU A 159 14.32 -3.37 -1.56
C LEU A 159 15.10 -2.15 -1.09
N ALA A 160 15.74 -2.23 0.08
CA ALA A 160 16.62 -1.18 0.58
C ALA A 160 17.79 -0.88 -0.38
N THR A 161 18.33 -1.91 -1.05
CA THR A 161 19.40 -1.76 -2.04
C THR A 161 18.87 -1.14 -3.34
N LEU A 162 17.63 -1.45 -3.71
CA LEU A 162 16.98 -0.87 -4.88
C LEU A 162 16.65 0.62 -4.67
N THR A 163 16.09 0.95 -3.50
CA THR A 163 15.84 2.33 -3.08
C THR A 163 17.14 3.13 -3.01
N SER A 164 18.21 2.57 -2.44
CA SER A 164 19.51 3.28 -2.35
C SER A 164 20.16 3.49 -3.72
N VAL A 165 20.03 2.54 -4.64
CA VAL A 165 20.50 2.70 -6.03
C VAL A 165 19.72 3.81 -6.74
N ILE A 166 18.39 3.83 -6.62
CA ILE A 166 17.54 4.88 -7.20
C ILE A 166 17.89 6.27 -6.62
N GLU A 167 18.03 6.38 -5.30
CA GLU A 167 18.45 7.63 -4.64
C GLU A 167 19.85 8.07 -5.07
N SER A 168 20.79 7.13 -5.19
CA SER A 168 22.16 7.43 -5.64
C SER A 168 22.19 8.00 -7.06
N VAL A 169 21.34 7.51 -7.96
CA VAL A 169 21.26 8.03 -9.33
C VAL A 169 20.55 9.38 -9.36
N LYS A 170 19.44 9.53 -8.64
CA LYS A 170 18.75 10.82 -8.50
C LYS A 170 19.66 11.91 -7.92
N SER A 171 20.56 11.56 -7.00
CA SER A 171 21.54 12.51 -6.42
C SER A 171 22.65 12.91 -7.40
N LYS A 172 22.92 12.09 -8.42
CA LYS A 172 23.91 12.39 -9.47
C LYS A 172 23.39 13.35 -10.53
N GLU A 173 22.09 13.40 -10.79
CA GLU A 173 21.47 14.39 -11.69
C GLU A 173 21.45 15.82 -11.11
N VAL A 174 21.70 15.97 -9.80
CA VAL A 174 21.66 17.27 -9.10
C VAL A 174 23.05 17.95 -9.02
N LYS A 175 24.07 17.39 -9.66
CA LYS A 175 25.41 18.01 -9.78
C LYS A 175 25.74 18.32 -11.23
#